data_AF-A0AAW7JSR6-F1
#
_entry.id   AF-A0AAW7JSR6-F1
#
_cell.length_a   1.000
_cell.length_b   1.000
_cell.length_c   1.000
_cell.angle_alpha   90.00
_cell.angle_beta   90.00
_cell.angle_gamma   90.00
#
_symmetry.space_group_name_H-M   'P 1'
#
loop_
_entity.id
_entity.type
_entity.pdbx_description
1 polymer ?
#
loop_
_entity_poly.entity_id
_entity_poly.type
_entity_poly.pdbx_seq_one_letter_code
_entity_poly.pdbx_strand_id
1 'polypeptide(L)'
;MAQALKIFTKAFCRAFTHVHEWHVLSSYDRSVKSKHEPSRIYKLGPASVRTRAMESFSATSEYSSFAELVRDRTERGSRVARALHEDAEQTACELMASGRGFLAVDLWDELRVGFVRDASFRRAFGDALEADGLADDLASFWHAVDDELALLDGAFADDIETVMEAQCGAVAACVFASLAGARDNRQQMGFALEQTPMGAGGIPLREGGPMCAAAQLVPVLMAGPDPIDYRVQAEGCSSGVVYRFSAEQGARIGRQDEAWCAEDGRCPVVTGAAFASRHHAEVAARGGRWILTDVGTDGVGSTHGTLVTPADLDALPVLLQGTSCELHHGDLICVSPRRVTSGGYDASNFSWASHMPGENFRFELVF
;
A
#
# COMPACT_ATOMS: atom_id res chain seq x y z
N MET A 1 -4.34 -2.51 -15.63
CA MET A 1 -5.78 -2.45 -16.05
C MET A 1 -6.61 -2.62 -14.78
N ALA A 2 -7.94 -2.50 -14.79
CA ALA A 2 -8.77 -2.72 -13.61
C ALA A 2 -9.50 -4.06 -13.74
N GLN A 3 -8.73 -5.16 -13.75
CA GLN A 3 -9.25 -6.51 -13.95
C GLN A 3 -10.03 -7.00 -12.74
N ALA A 4 -9.60 -6.72 -11.51
CA ALA A 4 -10.31 -7.10 -10.30
C ALA A 4 -11.72 -6.49 -10.31
N LEU A 5 -11.84 -5.20 -10.66
CA LEU A 5 -13.14 -4.52 -10.75
C LEU A 5 -14.05 -5.20 -11.78
N LYS A 6 -13.49 -5.60 -12.92
CA LYS A 6 -14.23 -6.32 -13.96
C LYS A 6 -14.69 -7.69 -13.48
N ILE A 7 -13.85 -8.46 -12.79
CA ILE A 7 -14.22 -9.77 -12.24
C ILE A 7 -15.35 -9.62 -11.22
N PHE A 8 -15.18 -8.70 -10.26
CA PHE A 8 -16.22 -8.37 -9.28
C PHE A 8 -17.53 -7.96 -9.96
N THR A 9 -17.49 -6.97 -10.86
CA THR A 9 -18.69 -6.45 -11.52
C THR A 9 -19.43 -7.55 -12.28
N LYS A 10 -18.70 -8.43 -12.96
CA LYS A 10 -19.30 -9.56 -13.69
C LYS A 10 -19.89 -10.62 -12.76
N ALA A 11 -19.25 -10.92 -11.64
CA ALA A 11 -19.78 -11.83 -10.64
C ALA A 11 -21.07 -11.26 -10.03
N PHE A 12 -21.05 -9.98 -9.65
CA PHE A 12 -22.21 -9.27 -9.14
C PHE A 12 -23.38 -9.31 -10.14
N CYS A 13 -23.17 -8.95 -11.40
CA CYS A 13 -24.24 -9.00 -12.42
C CYS A 13 -24.77 -10.41 -12.72
N ARG A 14 -23.97 -11.46 -12.49
CA ARG A 14 -24.43 -12.85 -12.63
C ARG A 14 -25.33 -13.25 -11.48
N ALA A 15 -24.97 -12.87 -10.26
CA ALA A 15 -25.78 -13.11 -9.07
C ALA A 15 -27.07 -12.27 -9.09
N PHE A 16 -26.95 -10.98 -9.44
CA PHE A 16 -28.03 -10.01 -9.56
C PHE A 16 -28.36 -9.77 -11.04
N THR A 17 -29.07 -10.71 -11.67
CA THR A 17 -29.34 -10.72 -13.13
C THR A 17 -30.07 -9.48 -13.66
N HIS A 18 -30.75 -8.73 -12.78
CA HIS A 18 -31.43 -7.48 -13.10
C HIS A 18 -30.52 -6.24 -13.03
N VAL A 19 -29.28 -6.38 -12.54
CA VAL A 19 -28.29 -5.30 -12.46
C VAL A 19 -27.26 -5.45 -13.58
N HIS A 20 -27.14 -4.40 -14.40
CA HIS A 20 -26.17 -4.37 -15.50
C HIS A 20 -24.83 -3.77 -15.06
N GLU A 21 -23.74 -4.13 -15.74
CA GLU A 21 -22.38 -3.71 -15.36
C GLU A 21 -22.25 -2.18 -15.20
N TRP A 22 -22.87 -1.41 -16.10
CA TRP A 22 -22.81 0.06 -16.04
C TRP A 22 -23.57 0.64 -14.84
N HIS A 23 -24.59 -0.05 -14.30
CA HIS A 23 -25.27 0.35 -13.07
C HIS A 23 -24.42 0.08 -11.82
N VAL A 24 -23.65 -1.01 -11.83
CA VAL A 24 -22.67 -1.30 -10.76
C VAL A 24 -21.62 -0.20 -10.76
N LEU A 25 -21.02 0.09 -11.92
CA LEU A 25 -20.00 1.13 -12.03
C LEU A 25 -20.55 2.52 -11.73
N SER A 26 -21.77 2.87 -12.19
CA SER A 26 -22.37 4.17 -11.90
C SER A 26 -22.77 4.37 -10.43
N SER A 27 -22.79 3.30 -9.64
CA SER A 27 -22.99 3.40 -8.19
C SER A 27 -21.79 4.04 -7.49
N TYR A 28 -20.58 3.86 -8.04
CA TYR A 28 -19.30 4.32 -7.49
C TYR A 28 -18.61 5.40 -8.35
N ASP A 29 -19.06 5.64 -9.58
CA ASP A 29 -18.57 6.72 -10.46
C ASP A 29 -19.76 7.34 -11.22
N ARG A 30 -20.21 8.52 -10.78
CA ARG A 30 -21.38 9.23 -11.38
C ARG A 30 -21.16 9.65 -12.84
N SER A 31 -19.92 9.65 -13.31
CA SER A 31 -19.63 9.98 -14.70
C SER A 31 -19.98 8.83 -15.65
N VAL A 32 -20.28 7.63 -15.14
CA VAL A 32 -20.76 6.48 -15.91
C VAL A 32 -22.24 6.63 -16.26
N LYS A 33 -22.52 6.85 -17.54
CA LYS A 33 -23.88 7.15 -18.03
C LYS A 33 -24.41 6.16 -19.07
N SER A 34 -23.58 5.22 -19.53
CA SER A 34 -23.99 4.31 -20.60
C SER A 34 -23.40 2.90 -20.51
N LYS A 35 -24.09 1.96 -21.15
CA LYS A 35 -23.70 0.55 -21.29
C LYS A 35 -22.36 0.31 -22.02
N HIS A 36 -21.81 1.32 -22.70
CA HIS A 36 -20.58 1.19 -23.47
C HIS A 36 -19.32 1.53 -22.66
N GLU A 37 -19.48 2.23 -21.53
CA GLU A 37 -18.39 2.67 -20.68
C GLU A 37 -17.64 1.58 -19.92
N PRO A 38 -18.27 0.48 -19.44
CA PRO A 38 -17.56 -0.56 -18.69
C PRO A 38 -16.32 -1.07 -19.45
N SER A 39 -16.45 -1.33 -20.75
CA SER A 39 -15.34 -1.79 -21.59
C SER A 39 -14.16 -0.82 -21.69
N ARG A 40 -14.39 0.47 -21.50
CA ARG A 40 -13.36 1.52 -21.48
C ARG A 40 -12.75 1.63 -20.09
N ILE A 41 -13.58 1.60 -19.05
CA ILE A 41 -13.17 1.70 -17.65
C ILE A 41 -12.22 0.56 -17.27
N TYR A 42 -12.56 -0.68 -17.65
CA TYR A 42 -11.71 -1.84 -17.32
C TYR A 42 -10.31 -1.78 -17.96
N LYS A 43 -10.11 -0.94 -19.00
CA LYS A 43 -8.80 -0.73 -19.62
C LYS A 43 -7.92 0.25 -18.85
N LEU A 44 -8.51 1.07 -17.98
CA LEU A 44 -7.78 2.02 -17.14
C LEU A 44 -7.03 1.29 -16.02
N GLY A 45 -6.05 1.96 -15.40
CA GLY A 45 -5.47 1.48 -14.15
C GLY A 45 -6.43 1.69 -12.97
N PRO A 46 -6.38 0.87 -11.91
CA PRO A 46 -7.31 1.00 -10.77
C PRO A 46 -7.24 2.38 -10.11
N ALA A 47 -6.04 2.95 -9.95
CA ALA A 47 -5.84 4.30 -9.43
C ALA A 47 -6.55 5.37 -10.29
N SER A 48 -6.52 5.25 -11.62
CA SER A 48 -7.23 6.18 -12.50
C SER A 48 -8.74 6.05 -12.38
N VAL A 49 -9.25 4.83 -12.21
CA VAL A 49 -10.68 4.60 -11.97
C VAL A 49 -11.10 5.18 -10.61
N ARG A 50 -10.28 4.99 -9.57
CA ARG A 50 -10.49 5.57 -8.23
C ARG A 50 -10.50 7.10 -8.27
N THR A 51 -9.52 7.73 -8.93
CA THR A 51 -9.47 9.19 -9.08
C THR A 51 -10.71 9.71 -9.80
N ARG A 52 -11.09 9.09 -10.91
CA ARG A 52 -12.31 9.45 -11.65
C ARG A 52 -13.56 9.32 -10.79
N ALA A 53 -13.68 8.23 -10.02
CA ALA A 53 -14.76 8.04 -9.06
C ALA A 53 -14.81 9.19 -8.06
N MET A 54 -13.71 9.48 -7.35
CA MET A 54 -13.63 10.58 -6.38
C MET A 54 -13.98 11.95 -7.00
N GLU A 55 -13.45 12.25 -8.18
CA GLU A 55 -13.77 13.49 -8.90
C GLU A 55 -15.25 13.59 -9.29
N SER A 56 -15.89 12.46 -9.63
CA SER A 56 -17.31 12.45 -10.00
C SER A 56 -18.24 12.81 -8.82
N PHE A 57 -17.75 12.70 -7.58
CA PHE A 57 -18.47 13.05 -6.35
C PHE A 57 -17.88 14.29 -5.64
N SER A 58 -16.74 14.82 -6.08
CA SER A 58 -16.08 15.97 -5.43
C SER A 58 -16.90 17.26 -5.51
N ALA A 59 -17.72 17.42 -6.56
CA ALA A 59 -18.64 18.55 -6.72
C ALA A 59 -19.68 18.66 -5.57
N THR A 60 -19.93 17.57 -4.83
CA THR A 60 -20.82 17.54 -3.66
C THR A 60 -20.09 17.56 -2.32
N SER A 61 -18.75 17.38 -2.28
CA SER A 61 -17.89 17.40 -1.06
C SER A 61 -18.38 16.55 0.13
N GLU A 62 -19.15 15.49 -0.11
CA GLU A 62 -19.76 14.68 0.96
C GLU A 62 -18.83 13.60 1.53
N TYR A 63 -17.74 13.24 0.84
CA TYR A 63 -16.88 12.12 1.25
C TYR A 63 -15.44 12.57 1.51
N SER A 64 -14.92 12.25 2.70
CA SER A 64 -13.55 12.53 3.15
C SER A 64 -12.52 11.54 2.59
N SER A 65 -12.97 10.34 2.19
CA SER A 65 -12.10 9.29 1.64
C SER A 65 -12.82 8.42 0.61
N PHE A 66 -12.04 7.67 -0.16
CA PHE A 66 -12.60 6.67 -1.09
C PHE A 66 -13.28 5.51 -0.36
N ALA A 67 -12.78 5.12 0.82
CA ALA A 67 -13.42 4.09 1.64
C ALA A 67 -14.81 4.52 2.10
N GLU A 68 -14.95 5.77 2.53
CA GLU A 68 -16.24 6.36 2.93
C GLU A 68 -17.22 6.41 1.75
N LEU A 69 -16.74 6.81 0.56
CA LEU A 69 -17.55 6.76 -0.66
C LEU A 69 -18.02 5.33 -0.96
N VAL A 70 -17.13 4.35 -0.97
CA VAL A 70 -17.51 2.97 -1.27
C VAL A 70 -18.54 2.48 -0.26
N ARG A 71 -18.29 2.65 1.03
CA ARG A 71 -19.21 2.25 2.11
C ARG A 71 -20.59 2.89 1.93
N ASP A 72 -20.65 4.22 1.82
CA ASP A 72 -21.90 4.95 1.65
C ASP A 72 -22.68 4.48 0.41
N ARG A 73 -21.99 4.34 -0.73
CA ARG A 73 -22.62 3.95 -1.99
C ARG A 73 -22.98 2.47 -2.04
N THR A 74 -22.35 1.61 -1.24
CA THR A 74 -22.76 0.22 -1.07
C THR A 74 -23.98 0.11 -0.16
N GLU A 75 -24.05 0.92 0.90
CA GLU A 75 -25.14 0.88 1.89
C GLU A 75 -26.40 1.63 1.41
N ARG A 76 -26.25 2.73 0.67
CA ARG A 76 -27.39 3.60 0.32
C ARG A 76 -27.28 4.34 -1.00
N GLY A 77 -28.45 4.78 -1.47
CA GLY A 77 -28.60 5.73 -2.56
C GLY A 77 -28.09 5.26 -3.93
N SER A 78 -27.79 3.98 -4.11
CA SER A 78 -27.21 3.42 -5.34
C SER A 78 -27.99 2.21 -5.86
N ARG A 79 -27.66 1.76 -7.08
CA ARG A 79 -28.27 0.55 -7.65
C ARG A 79 -27.77 -0.72 -6.98
N VAL A 80 -26.52 -0.72 -6.51
CA VAL A 80 -25.96 -1.83 -5.71
C VAL A 80 -26.68 -1.92 -4.37
N ALA A 81 -26.76 -0.81 -3.62
CA ALA A 81 -27.43 -0.76 -2.33
C ALA A 81 -28.87 -1.28 -2.39
N ARG A 82 -29.62 -0.83 -3.40
CA ARG A 82 -31.00 -1.27 -3.61
C ARG A 82 -31.08 -2.77 -3.93
N ALA A 83 -30.17 -3.30 -4.74
CA ALA A 83 -30.16 -4.72 -5.07
C ALA A 83 -29.85 -5.61 -3.86
N LEU A 84 -28.93 -5.17 -2.98
CA LEU A 84 -28.63 -5.85 -1.72
C LEU A 84 -29.84 -5.85 -0.78
N HIS A 85 -30.53 -4.71 -0.69
CA HIS A 85 -31.75 -4.57 0.11
C HIS A 85 -32.89 -5.47 -0.38
N GLU A 86 -33.17 -5.45 -1.69
CA GLU A 86 -34.19 -6.30 -2.31
C GLU A 86 -33.87 -7.80 -2.10
N ASP A 87 -32.60 -8.20 -2.11
CA ASP A 87 -32.18 -9.58 -1.86
C ASP A 87 -32.35 -10.00 -0.39
N ALA A 88 -31.94 -9.15 0.55
CA ALA A 88 -32.13 -9.41 1.98
C ALA A 88 -33.61 -9.58 2.33
N GLU A 89 -34.49 -8.69 1.83
CA GLU A 89 -35.93 -8.77 2.02
C GLU A 89 -36.53 -10.03 1.40
N GLN A 90 -36.11 -10.36 0.18
CA GLN A 90 -36.59 -11.55 -0.53
C GLN A 90 -36.18 -12.84 0.21
N THR A 91 -34.91 -12.99 0.57
CA THR A 91 -34.39 -14.15 1.30
C THR A 91 -35.09 -14.30 2.65
N ALA A 92 -35.31 -13.21 3.39
CA ALA A 92 -36.04 -13.25 4.64
C ALA A 92 -37.49 -13.72 4.46
N CYS A 93 -38.20 -13.22 3.44
CA CYS A 93 -39.56 -13.66 3.12
C CYS A 93 -39.62 -15.14 2.73
N GLU A 94 -38.67 -15.63 1.92
CA GLU A 94 -38.62 -17.02 1.46
C GLU A 94 -38.29 -18.00 2.60
N LEU A 95 -37.38 -17.63 3.50
CA LEU A 95 -37.05 -18.44 4.68
C LEU A 95 -38.24 -18.54 5.62
N MET A 96 -38.91 -17.42 5.92
CA MET A 96 -40.16 -17.41 6.69
C MET A 96 -41.26 -18.28 6.05
N ALA A 97 -41.48 -18.15 4.74
CA ALA A 97 -42.50 -18.91 4.02
C ALA A 97 -42.21 -20.42 3.97
N SER A 98 -40.94 -20.81 3.94
CA SER A 98 -40.51 -22.21 3.91
C SER A 98 -40.53 -22.89 5.30
N GLY A 99 -40.79 -22.13 6.37
CA GLY A 99 -40.73 -22.63 7.75
C GLY A 99 -39.33 -23.06 8.20
N ARG A 100 -38.30 -22.78 7.38
CA ARG A 100 -36.89 -22.96 7.72
C ARG A 100 -36.49 -21.75 8.54
N GLY A 101 -36.30 -21.93 9.83
CA GLY A 101 -35.68 -20.91 10.67
C GLY A 101 -34.24 -20.67 10.21
N PHE A 102 -33.77 -19.43 10.34
CA PHE A 102 -32.44 -19.01 9.89
C PHE A 102 -31.26 -19.80 10.50
N LEU A 103 -31.48 -20.50 11.63
CA LEU A 103 -30.48 -21.35 12.28
C LEU A 103 -30.27 -22.72 11.59
N ALA A 104 -31.10 -23.07 10.62
CA ALA A 104 -31.07 -24.40 9.98
C ALA A 104 -30.33 -24.40 8.63
N VAL A 105 -29.89 -23.24 8.14
CA VAL A 105 -29.27 -23.05 6.83
C VAL A 105 -28.06 -22.12 6.94
N ASP A 106 -27.08 -22.30 6.07
CA ASP A 106 -26.02 -21.32 5.88
C ASP A 106 -26.60 -20.13 5.09
N LEU A 107 -26.70 -18.95 5.73
CA LEU A 107 -27.34 -17.78 5.12
C LEU A 107 -26.65 -17.31 3.85
N TRP A 108 -25.34 -17.51 3.74
CA TRP A 108 -24.60 -17.13 2.56
C TRP A 108 -24.92 -18.01 1.35
N ASP A 109 -25.41 -19.23 1.55
CA ASP A 109 -25.88 -20.08 0.44
C ASP A 109 -27.22 -19.60 -0.12
N GLU A 110 -28.02 -18.89 0.68
CA GLU A 110 -29.34 -18.37 0.30
C GLU A 110 -29.24 -16.92 -0.23
N LEU A 111 -28.20 -16.15 0.15
CA LEU A 111 -27.95 -14.79 -0.32
C LEU A 111 -27.21 -14.78 -1.66
N ARG A 112 -27.58 -13.87 -2.56
CA ARG A 112 -26.90 -13.74 -3.86
C ARG A 112 -25.44 -13.33 -3.73
N VAL A 113 -25.08 -12.56 -2.69
CA VAL A 113 -23.69 -12.19 -2.39
C VAL A 113 -22.82 -13.38 -1.99
N GLY A 114 -23.42 -14.55 -1.71
CA GLY A 114 -22.74 -15.82 -1.47
C GLY A 114 -21.68 -16.20 -2.51
N PHE A 115 -21.73 -15.63 -3.72
CA PHE A 115 -20.66 -15.79 -4.72
C PHE A 115 -19.27 -15.38 -4.19
N VAL A 116 -19.19 -14.53 -3.17
CA VAL A 116 -17.91 -14.13 -2.54
C VAL A 116 -17.23 -15.32 -1.84
N ARG A 117 -17.97 -16.37 -1.49
CA ARG A 117 -17.44 -17.65 -0.95
C ARG A 117 -17.08 -18.66 -2.04
N ASP A 118 -17.50 -18.46 -3.28
CA ASP A 118 -17.19 -19.37 -4.39
C ASP A 118 -15.67 -19.39 -4.65
N ALA A 119 -15.07 -20.57 -4.53
CA ALA A 119 -13.64 -20.77 -4.73
C ALA A 119 -13.15 -20.34 -6.12
N SER A 120 -14.00 -20.44 -7.15
CA SER A 120 -13.69 -19.98 -8.51
C SER A 120 -13.67 -18.45 -8.60
N PHE A 121 -14.60 -17.77 -7.91
CA PHE A 121 -14.59 -16.32 -7.80
C PHE A 121 -13.37 -15.86 -7.02
N ARG A 122 -13.13 -16.42 -5.82
CA ARG A 122 -11.99 -16.05 -4.97
C ARG A 122 -10.66 -16.18 -5.69
N ARG A 123 -10.46 -17.29 -6.42
CA ARG A 123 -9.26 -17.49 -7.25
C ARG A 123 -9.15 -16.44 -8.35
N ALA A 124 -10.18 -16.29 -9.18
CA ALA A 124 -10.14 -15.36 -10.31
C ALA A 124 -10.03 -13.89 -9.88
N PHE A 125 -10.65 -13.54 -8.76
CA PHE A 125 -10.57 -12.20 -8.17
C PHE A 125 -9.21 -11.97 -7.52
N GLY A 126 -8.66 -12.95 -6.80
CA GLY A 126 -7.31 -12.92 -6.25
C GLY A 126 -6.24 -12.74 -7.32
N ASP A 127 -6.24 -13.58 -8.37
CA ASP A 127 -5.31 -13.45 -9.51
C ASP A 127 -5.42 -12.07 -10.18
N ALA A 128 -6.65 -11.53 -10.26
CA ALA A 128 -6.88 -10.21 -10.82
C ALA A 128 -6.43 -9.07 -9.90
N LEU A 129 -6.56 -9.23 -8.58
CA LEU A 129 -6.03 -8.30 -7.58
C LEU A 129 -4.50 -8.28 -7.62
N GLU A 130 -3.84 -9.43 -7.72
CA GLU A 130 -2.39 -9.53 -7.90
C GLU A 130 -1.94 -8.86 -9.20
N ALA A 131 -2.62 -9.13 -10.32
CA ALA A 131 -2.34 -8.51 -11.61
C ALA A 131 -2.59 -6.99 -11.63
N ASP A 132 -3.55 -6.52 -10.83
CA ASP A 132 -3.85 -5.11 -10.63
C ASP A 132 -2.89 -4.46 -9.60
N GLY A 133 -2.17 -5.27 -8.81
CA GLY A 133 -1.00 -4.93 -7.99
C GLY A 133 -1.11 -5.12 -6.46
N LEU A 134 -2.12 -5.85 -5.96
CA LEU A 134 -2.37 -6.11 -4.53
C LEU A 134 -1.72 -7.42 -4.02
N ALA A 135 -0.54 -7.78 -4.52
CA ALA A 135 0.02 -9.13 -4.32
C ALA A 135 0.44 -9.48 -2.88
N ASP A 136 0.91 -8.51 -2.10
CA ASP A 136 1.57 -8.78 -0.82
C ASP A 136 0.63 -8.93 0.41
N ASP A 137 -0.67 -8.68 0.22
CA ASP A 137 -1.67 -8.65 1.30
C ASP A 137 -2.95 -9.45 0.99
N LEU A 138 -2.91 -10.32 -0.01
CA LEU A 138 -4.09 -11.07 -0.46
C LEU A 138 -4.63 -12.01 0.64
N ALA A 139 -3.75 -12.61 1.44
CA ALA A 139 -4.15 -13.46 2.56
C ALA A 139 -4.90 -12.68 3.64
N SER A 140 -4.37 -11.53 4.07
CA SER A 140 -5.04 -10.68 5.08
C SER A 140 -6.32 -10.06 4.53
N PHE A 141 -6.38 -9.73 3.23
CA PHE A 141 -7.63 -9.32 2.58
C PHE A 141 -8.70 -10.40 2.70
N TRP A 142 -8.39 -11.64 2.36
CA TRP A 142 -9.36 -12.73 2.47
C TRP A 142 -9.73 -13.02 3.93
N HIS A 143 -8.80 -12.89 4.88
CA HIS A 143 -9.13 -12.96 6.30
C HIS A 143 -10.11 -11.88 6.73
N ALA A 144 -9.90 -10.62 6.33
CA ALA A 144 -10.83 -9.54 6.63
C ALA A 144 -12.21 -9.76 5.99
N VAL A 145 -12.26 -10.31 4.77
CA VAL A 145 -13.53 -10.72 4.14
C VAL A 145 -14.15 -11.87 4.92
N ASP A 146 -13.39 -12.86 5.36
CA ASP A 146 -13.90 -13.98 6.15
C ASP A 146 -14.44 -13.52 7.52
N ASP A 147 -13.84 -12.49 8.14
CA ASP A 147 -14.36 -11.87 9.37
C ASP A 147 -15.73 -11.20 9.14
N GLU A 148 -15.92 -10.50 8.02
CA GLU A 148 -17.23 -9.95 7.61
C GLU A 148 -18.25 -11.05 7.32
N LEU A 149 -17.82 -12.16 6.71
CA LEU A 149 -18.69 -13.30 6.46
C LEU A 149 -19.11 -14.01 7.75
N ALA A 150 -18.22 -14.06 8.75
CA ALA A 150 -18.48 -14.65 10.04
C ALA A 150 -19.55 -13.88 10.85
N LEU A 151 -19.92 -12.65 10.47
CA LEU A 151 -21.03 -11.92 11.09
C LEU A 151 -22.36 -12.67 11.00
N LEU A 152 -22.57 -13.46 9.95
CA LEU A 152 -23.78 -14.28 9.79
C LEU A 152 -23.61 -15.71 10.33
N ASP A 153 -22.38 -16.11 10.69
CA ASP A 153 -22.10 -17.42 11.28
C ASP A 153 -22.54 -17.44 12.75
N GLY A 154 -23.79 -17.83 12.99
CA GLY A 154 -24.39 -17.91 14.32
C GLY A 154 -25.20 -16.67 14.74
N ALA A 155 -25.40 -15.71 13.84
CA ALA A 155 -26.37 -14.65 14.05
C ALA A 155 -27.80 -15.21 14.03
N PHE A 156 -28.62 -14.81 14.99
CA PHE A 156 -30.06 -14.97 14.91
C PHE A 156 -30.57 -13.98 13.86
N ALA A 157 -30.85 -14.45 12.64
CA ALA A 157 -31.33 -13.58 11.55
C ALA A 157 -32.81 -13.19 11.66
N ASP A 158 -33.24 -12.89 12.88
CA ASP A 158 -34.45 -12.11 13.12
C ASP A 158 -34.22 -10.62 12.78
N ASP A 159 -32.97 -10.24 12.49
CA ASP A 159 -32.56 -8.88 12.18
C ASP A 159 -32.02 -8.75 10.75
N ILE A 160 -32.88 -8.23 9.86
CA ILE A 160 -32.55 -7.88 8.48
C ILE A 160 -31.43 -6.83 8.40
N GLU A 161 -31.24 -6.01 9.44
CA GLU A 161 -30.16 -5.01 9.49
C GLU A 161 -28.79 -5.70 9.55
N THR A 162 -28.64 -6.73 10.37
CA THR A 162 -27.41 -7.56 10.42
C THR A 162 -27.11 -8.25 9.08
N VAL A 163 -28.13 -8.80 8.41
CA VAL A 163 -27.98 -9.41 7.07
C VAL A 163 -27.56 -8.36 6.04
N MET A 164 -28.10 -7.17 6.13
CA MET A 164 -27.73 -6.05 5.27
C MET A 164 -26.30 -5.58 5.53
N GLU A 165 -25.91 -5.43 6.79
CA GLU A 165 -24.58 -4.99 7.19
C GLU A 165 -23.50 -5.94 6.63
N ALA A 166 -23.67 -7.25 6.80
CA ALA A 166 -22.71 -8.23 6.31
C ALA A 166 -22.60 -8.25 4.78
N GLN A 167 -23.72 -8.17 4.05
CA GLN A 167 -23.71 -8.09 2.58
C GLN A 167 -23.01 -6.83 2.09
N CYS A 168 -23.30 -5.69 2.73
CA CYS A 168 -22.66 -4.41 2.43
C CYS A 168 -21.16 -4.46 2.72
N GLY A 169 -20.74 -5.02 3.85
CA GLY A 169 -19.33 -5.20 4.22
C GLY A 169 -18.56 -6.00 3.17
N ALA A 170 -19.05 -7.18 2.80
CA ALA A 170 -18.41 -8.04 1.79
C ALA A 170 -18.29 -7.36 0.40
N VAL A 171 -19.36 -6.68 -0.04
CA VAL A 171 -19.36 -5.96 -1.32
C VAL A 171 -18.43 -4.75 -1.28
N ALA A 172 -18.48 -3.95 -0.22
CA ALA A 172 -17.65 -2.77 -0.05
C ALA A 172 -16.17 -3.15 -0.01
N ALA A 173 -15.81 -4.23 0.70
CA ALA A 173 -14.44 -4.75 0.74
C ALA A 173 -13.93 -5.14 -0.66
N CYS A 174 -14.74 -5.86 -1.45
CA CYS A 174 -14.36 -6.26 -2.81
C CYS A 174 -14.22 -5.06 -3.76
N VAL A 175 -15.15 -4.10 -3.70
CA VAL A 175 -15.08 -2.88 -4.53
C VAL A 175 -13.87 -2.05 -4.13
N PHE A 176 -13.66 -1.84 -2.83
CA PHE A 176 -12.51 -1.11 -2.31
C PHE A 176 -11.20 -1.76 -2.75
N ALA A 177 -11.02 -3.07 -2.53
CA ALA A 177 -9.81 -3.79 -2.94
C ALA A 177 -9.57 -3.71 -4.45
N SER A 178 -10.63 -3.80 -5.25
CA SER A 178 -10.52 -3.74 -6.73
C SER A 178 -10.05 -2.38 -7.27
N LEU A 179 -10.18 -1.32 -6.47
CA LEU A 179 -9.86 0.06 -6.83
C LEU A 179 -8.79 0.70 -5.94
N ALA A 180 -8.39 0.03 -4.87
CA ALA A 180 -7.18 0.32 -4.11
C ALA A 180 -5.97 0.32 -5.06
N GLY A 181 -6.02 -0.56 -6.07
CA GLY A 181 -5.03 -0.77 -7.12
C GLY A 181 -3.84 -1.56 -6.63
N ALA A 182 -2.76 -1.55 -7.43
CA ALA A 182 -1.44 -1.64 -6.84
C ALA A 182 -1.46 -0.69 -5.67
N ARG A 183 -1.13 -1.15 -4.46
CA ARG A 183 -0.63 -0.17 -3.49
C ARG A 183 0.48 0.52 -4.26
N ASP A 184 0.23 1.75 -4.69
CA ASP A 184 1.29 2.62 -5.17
C ASP A 184 2.05 2.87 -3.88
N ASN A 185 2.88 1.90 -3.52
CA ASN A 185 3.81 1.95 -2.41
C ASN A 185 4.89 3.00 -2.72
N ARG A 186 4.71 3.78 -3.79
CA ARG A 186 4.95 5.20 -3.78
C ARG A 186 4.18 5.89 -2.63
N GLN A 187 4.54 5.57 -1.39
CA GLN A 187 4.17 6.32 -0.19
C GLN A 187 4.41 7.80 -0.49
N GLN A 188 3.38 8.65 -0.50
CA GLN A 188 3.63 10.09 -0.43
C GLN A 188 4.12 10.38 0.99
N MET A 189 5.44 10.33 1.18
CA MET A 189 6.07 10.89 2.36
C MET A 189 6.61 12.26 1.98
N GLY A 190 5.93 13.31 2.45
CA GLY A 190 6.54 14.63 2.61
C GLY A 190 5.85 15.78 1.89
N PHE A 191 4.95 16.48 2.60
CA PHE A 191 4.70 17.89 2.34
C PHE A 191 5.84 18.77 2.90
N ALA A 192 6.16 19.81 2.13
CA ALA A 192 6.96 21.00 2.41
C ALA A 192 8.52 20.91 2.44
N LEU A 193 9.10 21.01 1.23
CA LEU A 193 10.43 21.60 1.01
C LEU A 193 10.42 23.15 1.11
N GLU A 194 9.27 23.81 1.31
CA GLU A 194 9.14 25.28 1.29
C GLU A 194 8.78 25.95 2.64
N GLN A 195 8.69 25.21 3.76
CA GLN A 195 8.52 25.85 5.09
C GLN A 195 9.44 25.35 6.18
N THR A 196 10.35 24.40 5.89
CA THR A 196 11.49 24.19 6.76
C THR A 196 12.59 25.11 6.25
N PRO A 197 12.97 26.18 6.96
CA PRO A 197 14.15 26.93 6.54
C PRO A 197 15.29 25.94 6.39
N MET A 198 15.86 25.85 5.19
CA MET A 198 17.25 25.41 5.03
C MET A 198 18.10 26.40 5.81
N GLY A 199 18.20 26.17 7.12
CA GLY A 199 19.31 26.69 7.87
C GLY A 199 20.55 26.00 7.31
N ALA A 200 21.58 26.78 7.01
CA ALA A 200 22.95 26.30 6.95
C ALA A 200 23.44 25.78 8.33
N GLY A 201 22.59 25.08 9.07
CA GLY A 201 22.78 24.57 10.41
C GLY A 201 22.27 23.14 10.42
N GLY A 202 23.18 22.21 10.67
CA GLY A 202 22.90 20.79 10.72
C GLY A 202 21.74 20.46 11.65
N ILE A 203 21.12 19.31 11.36
CA ILE A 203 20.25 18.59 12.30
C ILE A 203 20.87 18.72 13.69
N PRO A 204 20.11 19.16 14.72
CA PRO A 204 20.67 19.30 16.04
C PRO A 204 21.21 17.94 16.48
N LEU A 205 22.52 17.89 16.69
CA LEU A 205 23.25 16.80 17.32
C LEU A 205 22.55 16.50 18.65
N ARG A 206 21.65 15.52 18.71
CA ARG A 206 21.10 15.04 19.99
C ARG A 206 22.28 14.46 20.80
N GLU A 207 22.27 14.69 22.11
CA GLU A 207 23.29 14.17 23.02
C GLU A 207 23.27 12.63 22.96
N GLY A 208 24.40 12.05 22.56
CA GLY A 208 24.51 10.65 22.18
C GLY A 208 24.49 9.69 23.37
N GLY A 209 23.77 8.58 23.19
CA GLY A 209 23.96 7.36 23.96
C GLY A 209 25.33 6.72 23.68
N PRO A 210 25.70 5.64 24.39
CA PRO A 210 26.98 4.97 24.22
C PRO A 210 27.17 4.49 22.77
N MET A 211 28.33 4.80 22.18
CA MET A 211 28.71 4.39 20.83
C MET A 211 28.82 2.86 20.75
N CYS A 212 28.05 2.23 19.88
CA CYS A 212 28.29 0.83 19.51
C CYS A 212 29.44 0.75 18.50
N ALA A 213 30.41 -0.13 18.76
CA ALA A 213 31.59 -0.33 17.92
C ALA A 213 31.26 -0.92 16.53
N ALA A 214 30.09 -1.56 16.40
CA ALA A 214 29.63 -2.18 15.17
C ALA A 214 28.19 -1.76 14.84
N ALA A 215 27.90 -1.75 13.55
CA ALA A 215 26.57 -1.49 13.01
C ALA A 215 26.29 -2.45 11.86
N GLN A 216 25.03 -2.49 11.45
CA GLN A 216 24.59 -3.27 10.32
C GLN A 216 23.51 -2.57 9.50
N LEU A 217 23.49 -2.84 8.21
CA LEU A 217 22.39 -2.52 7.31
C LEU A 217 21.61 -3.80 7.03
N VAL A 218 20.35 -3.80 7.43
CA VAL A 218 19.41 -4.90 7.21
C VAL A 218 18.54 -4.55 6.01
N PRO A 219 18.58 -5.33 4.92
CA PRO A 219 17.68 -5.10 3.79
C PRO A 219 16.22 -5.27 4.20
N VAL A 220 15.38 -4.32 3.82
CA VAL A 220 13.95 -4.34 4.14
C VAL A 220 13.09 -4.16 2.90
N LEU A 221 11.92 -4.79 2.93
CA LEU A 221 10.84 -4.57 1.97
C LEU A 221 9.74 -3.77 2.64
N MET A 222 9.42 -2.61 2.10
CA MET A 222 8.26 -1.84 2.53
C MET A 222 6.99 -2.64 2.20
N ALA A 223 6.14 -2.83 3.20
CA ALA A 223 4.95 -3.69 3.19
C ALA A 223 3.63 -2.93 3.42
N GLY A 224 3.66 -1.66 3.85
CA GLY A 224 2.48 -0.84 4.11
C GLY A 224 2.68 0.67 3.87
N PRO A 225 1.66 1.50 4.16
CA PRO A 225 1.69 2.94 3.91
C PRO A 225 2.62 3.69 4.86
N ASP A 226 2.85 3.18 6.06
CA ASP A 226 3.71 3.83 7.04
C ASP A 226 5.17 3.39 6.86
N PRO A 227 6.16 4.26 7.14
CA PRO A 227 7.57 3.89 7.11
C PRO A 227 7.88 2.70 8.01
N ILE A 228 7.11 2.48 9.08
CA ILE A 228 7.28 1.35 10.00
C ILE A 228 6.74 0.02 9.46
N ASP A 229 5.92 0.06 8.42
CA ASP A 229 5.35 -1.13 7.81
C ASP A 229 6.35 -1.74 6.83
N TYR A 230 7.39 -2.39 7.35
CA TYR A 230 8.38 -3.11 6.55
C TYR A 230 8.59 -4.53 7.06
N ARG A 231 9.06 -5.40 6.16
CA ARG A 231 9.50 -6.76 6.47
C ARG A 231 11.00 -6.87 6.23
N VAL A 232 11.71 -7.48 7.18
CA VAL A 232 13.13 -7.82 7.00
C VAL A 232 13.24 -8.90 5.92
N GLN A 233 14.14 -8.70 4.96
CA GLN A 233 14.42 -9.73 3.96
C GLN A 233 15.27 -10.85 4.58
N ALA A 234 14.64 -11.84 5.21
CA ALA A 234 15.35 -13.04 5.70
C ALA A 234 14.56 -14.34 5.51
N GLU A 235 15.31 -15.37 5.08
CA GLU A 235 14.97 -16.80 4.86
C GLU A 235 14.14 -17.16 3.61
N GLY A 236 14.76 -17.09 2.43
CA GLY A 236 14.21 -17.72 1.20
C GLY A 236 14.72 -17.15 -0.11
N CYS A 237 15.17 -15.90 -0.12
CA CYS A 237 15.84 -15.29 -1.26
C CYS A 237 17.35 -15.50 -1.16
N SER A 238 18.00 -15.80 -2.29
CA SER A 238 19.44 -16.02 -2.43
C SER A 238 20.33 -14.82 -2.05
N SER A 239 19.75 -13.71 -1.57
CA SER A 239 20.43 -12.45 -1.22
C SER A 239 20.12 -11.93 0.19
N GLY A 240 19.64 -12.77 1.13
CA GLY A 240 19.37 -12.39 2.52
C GLY A 240 20.64 -12.08 3.34
N VAL A 241 21.47 -11.16 2.86
CA VAL A 241 22.75 -10.77 3.45
C VAL A 241 22.52 -9.51 4.29
N VAL A 242 22.71 -9.65 5.61
CA VAL A 242 22.86 -8.50 6.51
C VAL A 242 24.29 -7.98 6.37
N TYR A 243 24.44 -6.68 6.09
CA TYR A 243 25.74 -6.06 5.88
C TYR A 243 26.27 -5.52 7.21
N ARG A 244 27.19 -6.26 7.84
CA ARG A 244 27.79 -5.88 9.13
C ARG A 244 29.13 -5.20 8.93
N PHE A 245 29.37 -4.13 9.68
CA PHE A 245 30.59 -3.34 9.59
C PHE A 245 30.96 -2.72 10.94
N SER A 246 32.26 -2.51 11.16
CA SER A 246 32.79 -1.80 12.32
C SER A 246 32.88 -0.29 12.08
N ALA A 247 33.07 0.47 13.15
CA ALA A 247 33.29 1.92 13.07
C ALA A 247 34.49 2.32 12.18
N GLU A 248 35.56 1.52 12.18
CA GLU A 248 36.73 1.72 11.32
C GLU A 248 36.43 1.37 9.86
N GLN A 249 35.64 0.31 9.66
CA GLN A 249 35.33 -0.22 8.34
C GLN A 249 34.33 0.64 7.60
N GLY A 250 33.20 1.02 8.22
CA GLY A 250 32.07 1.65 7.55
C GLY A 250 31.48 0.81 6.41
N ALA A 251 30.59 1.41 5.62
CA ALA A 251 29.97 0.78 4.46
C ALA A 251 29.81 1.77 3.30
N ARG A 252 29.87 1.26 2.07
CA ARG A 252 29.54 2.03 0.86
C ARG A 252 28.42 1.32 0.09
N ILE A 253 27.44 2.10 -0.33
CA ILE A 253 26.27 1.65 -1.08
C ILE A 253 26.38 2.13 -2.51
N GLY A 254 26.28 1.21 -3.46
CA GLY A 254 26.48 1.51 -4.88
C GLY A 254 25.81 0.52 -5.82
N ARG A 255 25.42 1.00 -7.00
CA ARG A 255 24.78 0.17 -8.02
C ARG A 255 25.82 -0.56 -8.87
N GLN A 256 25.85 -1.89 -8.75
CA GLN A 256 26.62 -2.79 -9.64
C GLN A 256 28.13 -2.48 -9.73
N ASP A 257 28.70 -1.81 -8.73
CA ASP A 257 30.14 -1.47 -8.65
C ASP A 257 30.71 -1.94 -7.31
N GLU A 258 30.95 -3.26 -7.21
CA GLU A 258 31.49 -3.88 -6.00
C GLU A 258 32.91 -3.37 -5.69
N ALA A 259 33.70 -3.05 -6.72
CA ALA A 259 35.06 -2.59 -6.57
C ALA A 259 35.13 -1.26 -5.79
N TRP A 260 34.28 -0.30 -6.15
CA TRP A 260 34.19 0.95 -5.40
C TRP A 260 33.57 0.76 -4.00
N CYS A 261 32.57 -0.11 -3.87
CA CYS A 261 31.93 -0.36 -2.59
C CYS A 261 32.88 -1.01 -1.56
N ALA A 262 33.86 -1.77 -2.03
CA ALA A 262 34.88 -2.42 -1.19
C ALA A 262 36.20 -1.64 -1.08
N GLU A 263 36.36 -0.54 -1.82
CA GLU A 263 37.56 0.29 -1.81
C GLU A 263 37.83 0.83 -0.39
N ASP A 264 39.10 1.03 -0.06
CA ASP A 264 39.56 1.44 1.28
C ASP A 264 39.14 0.49 2.42
N GLY A 265 38.77 -0.75 2.10
CA GLY A 265 38.35 -1.77 3.07
C GLY A 265 36.90 -1.60 3.54
N ARG A 266 36.10 -0.76 2.88
CA ARG A 266 34.67 -0.54 3.18
C ARG A 266 33.86 -1.84 3.07
N CYS A 267 32.79 -1.96 3.85
CA CYS A 267 31.83 -3.05 3.67
C CYS A 267 30.99 -2.79 2.40
N PRO A 268 31.02 -3.71 1.41
CA PRO A 268 30.36 -3.47 0.13
C PRO A 268 28.86 -3.77 0.19
N VAL A 269 28.04 -2.74 -0.04
CA VAL A 269 26.58 -2.87 -0.15
C VAL A 269 26.19 -2.65 -1.62
N VAL A 270 26.25 -3.72 -2.40
CA VAL A 270 25.94 -3.68 -3.83
C VAL A 270 24.44 -3.82 -4.04
N THR A 271 23.82 -2.79 -4.59
CA THR A 271 22.38 -2.78 -4.89
C THR A 271 22.08 -3.03 -6.37
N GLY A 272 20.98 -3.74 -6.64
CA GLY A 272 20.38 -3.89 -7.96
C GLY A 272 19.40 -2.77 -8.35
N ALA A 273 19.17 -1.80 -7.46
CA ALA A 273 18.26 -0.68 -7.66
C ALA A 273 18.61 0.11 -8.92
N ALA A 274 17.76 0.07 -9.96
CA ALA A 274 18.09 0.59 -11.29
C ALA A 274 18.41 2.11 -11.29
N PHE A 275 17.83 2.85 -10.34
CA PHE A 275 17.94 4.31 -10.25
C PHE A 275 18.95 4.78 -9.18
N ALA A 276 19.57 3.85 -8.44
CA ALA A 276 20.71 4.17 -7.61
C ALA A 276 21.92 4.52 -8.49
N SER A 277 22.75 5.44 -7.99
CA SER A 277 24.01 5.82 -8.63
C SER A 277 25.05 4.70 -8.45
N ARG A 278 26.04 4.62 -9.34
CA ARG A 278 27.12 3.62 -9.20
C ARG A 278 27.86 3.80 -7.87
N HIS A 279 28.17 5.04 -7.55
CA HIS A 279 28.62 5.49 -6.24
C HIS A 279 27.48 6.30 -5.64
N HIS A 280 26.82 5.78 -4.61
CA HIS A 280 25.57 6.36 -4.12
C HIS A 280 25.75 7.01 -2.76
N ALA A 281 26.03 6.22 -1.73
CA ALA A 281 26.14 6.72 -0.36
C ALA A 281 27.24 6.02 0.43
N GLU A 282 27.73 6.67 1.49
CA GLU A 282 28.71 6.13 2.43
C GLU A 282 28.20 6.27 3.88
N VAL A 283 28.34 5.20 4.65
CA VAL A 283 28.13 5.16 6.10
C VAL A 283 29.49 5.07 6.79
N ALA A 284 29.80 6.02 7.66
CA ALA A 284 31.06 6.04 8.39
C ALA A 284 30.88 6.57 9.82
N ALA A 285 31.73 6.10 10.74
CA ALA A 285 31.80 6.66 12.08
C ALA A 285 32.67 7.93 12.09
N ARG A 286 32.13 9.05 12.58
CA ARG A 286 32.84 10.33 12.74
C ARG A 286 32.49 10.95 14.08
N GLY A 287 33.51 11.28 14.89
CA GLY A 287 33.30 11.92 16.19
C GLY A 287 32.41 11.12 17.15
N GLY A 288 32.46 9.78 17.07
CA GLY A 288 31.63 8.88 17.88
C GLY A 288 30.20 8.66 17.37
N ARG A 289 29.85 9.20 16.19
CA ARG A 289 28.51 9.12 15.60
C ARG A 289 28.55 8.39 14.26
N TRP A 290 27.46 7.73 13.90
CA TRP A 290 27.30 7.14 12.58
C TRP A 290 26.72 8.17 11.64
N ILE A 291 27.40 8.42 10.52
CA ILE A 291 27.01 9.43 9.54
C ILE A 291 26.74 8.75 8.21
N LEU A 292 25.57 9.02 7.62
CA LEU A 292 25.27 8.72 6.23
C LEU A 292 25.57 9.95 5.38
N THR A 293 26.32 9.78 4.29
CA THR A 293 26.61 10.83 3.31
C THR A 293 26.12 10.38 1.94
N ASP A 294 25.33 11.22 1.27
CA ASP A 294 24.98 11.04 -0.14
C ASP A 294 26.14 11.57 -1.00
N VAL A 295 26.83 10.67 -1.72
CA VAL A 295 28.13 10.95 -2.36
C VAL A 295 27.96 11.25 -3.84
N GLY A 296 27.24 10.40 -4.58
CA GLY A 296 27.23 10.47 -6.04
C GLY A 296 28.55 10.03 -6.69
N THR A 297 28.56 9.94 -8.01
CA THR A 297 29.72 9.47 -8.81
C THR A 297 30.80 10.54 -8.99
N ASP A 298 30.45 11.81 -8.77
CA ASP A 298 31.31 12.99 -8.92
C ASP A 298 31.48 13.78 -7.61
N GLY A 299 30.98 13.25 -6.49
CA GLY A 299 31.02 13.93 -5.19
C GLY A 299 29.99 15.06 -5.04
N VAL A 300 29.06 15.21 -5.99
CA VAL A 300 28.01 16.25 -5.98
C VAL A 300 26.68 15.72 -5.43
N GLY A 301 26.63 14.44 -5.07
CA GLY A 301 25.42 13.76 -4.64
C GLY A 301 24.85 12.82 -5.70
N SER A 302 24.06 11.86 -5.25
CA SER A 302 23.43 10.89 -6.14
C SER A 302 22.31 11.53 -6.98
N THR A 303 22.00 10.91 -8.12
CA THR A 303 21.05 11.47 -9.11
C THR A 303 19.65 11.70 -8.52
N HIS A 304 19.21 10.86 -7.59
CA HIS A 304 17.88 10.91 -6.99
C HIS A 304 17.92 11.21 -5.48
N GLY A 305 19.10 11.43 -4.91
CA GLY A 305 19.31 11.56 -3.48
C GLY A 305 19.12 10.25 -2.71
N THR A 306 19.37 10.34 -1.41
CA THR A 306 19.12 9.27 -0.43
C THR A 306 18.10 9.78 0.59
N LEU A 307 16.96 9.11 0.76
CA LEU A 307 15.95 9.49 1.74
C LEU A 307 16.19 8.73 3.05
N VAL A 308 16.20 9.45 4.16
CA VAL A 308 16.32 8.88 5.52
C VAL A 308 15.06 9.21 6.30
N THR A 309 14.44 8.18 6.87
CA THR A 309 13.33 8.35 7.82
C THR A 309 13.78 7.92 9.21
N PRO A 310 13.77 8.85 10.18
CA PRO A 310 14.09 8.52 11.56
C PRO A 310 13.16 7.44 12.13
N ALA A 311 13.69 6.58 12.99
CA ALA A 311 12.88 5.62 13.75
C ALA A 311 11.86 6.32 14.67
N ASP A 312 12.24 7.51 15.15
CA ASP A 312 11.40 8.44 15.90
C ASP A 312 10.45 9.15 14.93
N LEU A 313 9.22 8.63 14.79
CA LEU A 313 8.21 9.11 13.84
C LEU A 313 7.75 10.56 14.06
N ASP A 314 8.14 11.18 15.18
CA ASP A 314 7.93 12.61 15.42
C ASP A 314 8.88 13.48 14.59
N ALA A 315 9.97 12.91 14.06
CA ALA A 315 10.95 13.59 13.23
C ALA A 315 10.65 13.40 11.73
N LEU A 316 10.75 14.49 10.97
CA LEU A 316 10.48 14.48 9.54
C LEU A 316 11.55 13.72 8.75
N PRO A 317 11.17 12.99 7.67
CA PRO A 317 12.13 12.41 6.74
C PRO A 317 13.05 13.47 6.11
N VAL A 318 14.30 13.09 5.85
CA VAL A 318 15.33 13.96 5.28
C VAL A 318 15.79 13.40 3.95
N LEU A 319 15.72 14.20 2.89
CA LEU A 319 16.37 13.89 1.62
C LEU A 319 17.79 14.43 1.61
N LEU A 320 18.76 13.54 1.46
CA LEU A 320 20.16 13.87 1.26
C LEU A 320 20.46 13.95 -0.23
N GLN A 321 21.07 15.05 -0.66
CA GLN A 321 21.54 15.22 -2.04
C GLN A 321 22.86 15.98 -1.99
N GLY A 322 23.97 15.25 -1.98
CA GLY A 322 25.31 15.80 -1.73
C GLY A 322 25.52 16.27 -0.29
N THR A 323 24.67 15.81 0.65
CA THR A 323 24.68 16.18 2.07
C THR A 323 24.75 14.94 2.97
N SER A 324 24.81 15.16 4.28
CA SER A 324 24.95 14.10 5.27
C SER A 324 24.03 14.27 6.47
N CYS A 325 23.63 13.17 7.09
CA CYS A 325 22.92 13.16 8.37
C CYS A 325 23.50 12.14 9.34
N GLU A 326 23.20 12.31 10.63
CA GLU A 326 23.45 11.29 11.66
C GLU A 326 22.41 10.16 11.53
N LEU A 327 22.87 8.92 11.68
CA LEU A 327 22.04 7.72 11.72
C LEU A 327 21.87 7.23 13.16
N HIS A 328 20.65 6.83 13.49
CA HIS A 328 20.26 6.23 14.76
C HIS A 328 19.72 4.82 14.55
N HIS A 329 19.81 3.98 15.58
CA HIS A 329 19.26 2.63 15.54
C HIS A 329 17.78 2.67 15.15
N GLY A 330 17.42 1.90 14.11
CA GLY A 330 16.08 1.80 13.56
C GLY A 330 15.80 2.72 12.37
N ASP A 331 16.68 3.68 12.07
CA ASP A 331 16.50 4.59 10.94
C ASP A 331 16.40 3.82 9.61
N LEU A 332 15.51 4.28 8.75
CA LEU A 332 15.26 3.69 7.44
C LEU A 332 15.92 4.52 6.35
N ILE A 333 16.57 3.84 5.41
CA ILE A 333 17.35 4.42 4.32
C ILE A 333 16.78 3.93 3.00
N CYS A 334 16.40 4.84 2.11
CA CYS A 334 16.01 4.56 0.73
C CYS A 334 17.01 5.18 -0.25
N VAL A 335 17.70 4.34 -1.03
CA VAL A 335 18.76 4.77 -1.98
C VAL A 335 18.22 5.12 -3.37
N SER A 336 16.91 5.19 -3.52
CA SER A 336 16.28 5.56 -4.79
C SER A 336 14.86 6.08 -4.56
N PRO A 337 14.70 7.19 -3.80
CA PRO A 337 13.37 7.77 -3.61
C PRO A 337 12.83 8.28 -4.95
N ARG A 338 11.59 7.97 -5.26
CA ARG A 338 10.89 8.44 -6.45
C ARG A 338 10.11 9.70 -6.13
N ARG A 339 10.41 10.78 -6.85
CA ARG A 339 9.64 12.03 -6.74
C ARG A 339 8.21 11.82 -7.25
N VAL A 340 7.23 12.25 -6.46
CA VAL A 340 5.81 12.20 -6.80
C VAL A 340 5.36 13.61 -7.19
N THR A 341 5.08 13.79 -8.48
CA THR A 341 4.42 15.01 -8.98
C THR A 341 2.91 14.87 -8.78
N SER A 342 2.37 15.37 -7.67
CA SER A 342 0.92 15.51 -7.50
C SER A 342 0.44 16.80 -8.17
N GLY A 343 -0.45 16.68 -9.16
CA GLY A 343 -0.92 17.78 -10.02
C GLY A 343 -1.78 18.85 -9.34
N GLY A 344 -1.20 19.64 -8.45
CA GLY A 344 -1.85 20.80 -7.84
C GLY A 344 -1.23 21.30 -6.52
N TYR A 345 -0.23 20.59 -5.98
CA TYR A 345 0.53 21.02 -4.81
C TYR A 345 1.97 21.31 -5.23
N ASP A 346 2.45 22.53 -4.97
CA ASP A 346 3.83 23.00 -5.24
C ASP A 346 4.90 22.31 -4.35
N ALA A 347 4.54 21.29 -3.57
CA ALA A 347 5.47 20.56 -2.72
C ALA A 347 6.08 19.34 -3.43
N SER A 348 7.39 19.19 -3.32
CA SER A 348 8.13 18.01 -3.83
C SER A 348 7.92 16.81 -2.91
N ASN A 349 6.89 16.01 -3.19
CA ASN A 349 6.64 14.74 -2.50
C ASN A 349 7.65 13.68 -2.97
N PHE A 350 8.11 12.81 -2.06
CA PHE A 350 8.96 11.66 -2.40
C PHE A 350 8.28 10.37 -1.98
N SER A 351 8.70 9.29 -2.62
CA SER A 351 8.10 8.00 -2.42
C SER A 351 9.09 6.87 -2.48
N TRP A 352 8.82 5.84 -1.70
CA TRP A 352 9.70 4.70 -1.56
C TRP A 352 9.55 3.84 -2.81
N ALA A 353 10.67 3.43 -3.41
CA ALA A 353 10.63 2.44 -4.46
C ALA A 353 10.40 1.07 -3.78
N SER A 354 9.26 0.49 -4.10
CA SER A 354 8.68 -0.62 -3.35
C SER A 354 8.88 -1.94 -4.09
N HIS A 355 9.25 -2.97 -3.34
CA HIS A 355 9.40 -4.37 -3.76
C HIS A 355 10.69 -4.77 -4.48
N MET A 356 11.62 -3.87 -4.76
CA MET A 356 12.90 -4.29 -5.32
C MET A 356 13.89 -4.59 -4.18
N PRO A 357 14.46 -5.80 -4.13
CA PRO A 357 15.53 -6.10 -3.19
C PRO A 357 16.71 -5.15 -3.34
N GLY A 358 17.24 -4.68 -2.20
CA GLY A 358 18.41 -3.80 -2.14
C GLY A 358 18.11 -2.30 -2.34
N GLU A 359 16.86 -1.86 -2.39
CA GLU A 359 16.51 -0.43 -2.46
C GLU A 359 16.37 0.25 -1.08
N ASN A 360 16.06 -0.53 -0.05
CA ASN A 360 15.77 -0.01 1.28
C ASN A 360 16.51 -0.79 2.37
N PHE A 361 16.98 -0.08 3.39
CA PHE A 361 17.73 -0.66 4.50
C PHE A 361 17.26 -0.09 5.83
N ARG A 362 17.24 -0.92 6.86
CA ARG A 362 17.19 -0.48 8.26
C ARG A 362 18.59 -0.44 8.83
N PHE A 363 18.98 0.69 9.42
CA PHE A 363 20.24 0.83 10.12
C PHE A 363 20.09 0.34 11.57
N GLU A 364 21.01 -0.52 12.02
CA GLU A 364 20.98 -1.07 13.37
C GLU A 364 22.36 -1.02 14.01
N LEU A 365 22.42 -0.53 15.24
CA LEU A 365 23.57 -0.74 16.12
C LEU A 365 23.62 -2.20 16.60
N VAL A 366 24.83 -2.77 16.61
CA VAL A 366 25.10 -4.13 17.13
C VAL A 366 25.67 -3.98 18.54
N PHE A 367 24.94 -4.51 19.53
CA PHE A 367 25.28 -4.44 20.95
C PHE A 367 25.98 -5.71 21.44
#